data_AF-A0A964TU10-F1
#
_entry.id   AF-A0A964TU10-F1
#
_cell.length_a   1.000
_cell.length_b   1.000
_cell.length_c   1.000
_cell.angle_alpha   90.00
_cell.angle_beta   90.00
_cell.angle_gamma   90.00
#
_symmetry.space_group_name_H-M   'P 1'
#
loop_
_entity.id
_entity.type
_entity.pdbx_description
1 polymer ?
#
loop_
_entity_poly.entity_id
_entity_poly.type
_entity_poly.pdbx_seq_one_letter_code
_entity_poly.pdbx_strand_id
1 'polypeptide(L)'
;MSGTITDAVGDGPSAETDFGEFSWTISGEELTFLMDMPNLIQPIPVNRPGINPGFPEYEWSVQIDVDNDPYTGTPSTSLGEGADYKLSISYFHSFSSSDLLYLNQMQWDLWEYSEANGFWESVATPDLTAPPLDNAFQIVGTVPGLDAQSKLMPFTFYSEPFTSFFIPDTFGDCFLENTDRVFSDAFE
;
A
#
# COMPACT_ATOMS: atom_id res chain seq x y z
N MET A 1 -18.27 1.49 -9.88
CA MET A 1 -18.41 0.51 -8.78
C MET A 1 -17.98 1.19 -7.49
N SER A 2 -18.44 0.75 -6.32
CA SER A 2 -17.93 1.24 -5.04
C SER A 2 -17.92 0.12 -4.01
N GLY A 3 -17.03 0.19 -3.03
CA GLY A 3 -16.98 -0.77 -1.94
C GLY A 3 -16.30 -0.20 -0.71
N THR A 4 -16.33 -0.99 0.36
CA THR A 4 -15.68 -0.69 1.63
C THR A 4 -15.25 -1.98 2.29
N ILE A 5 -14.12 -1.93 3.02
CA ILE A 5 -13.72 -2.94 3.99
C ILE A 5 -13.34 -2.23 5.29
N THR A 6 -13.48 -2.93 6.40
CA THR A 6 -13.12 -2.44 7.73
C THR A 6 -12.07 -3.33 8.36
N ASP A 7 -11.17 -2.73 9.11
CA ASP A 7 -10.12 -3.40 9.88
C ASP A 7 -10.17 -2.95 11.36
N ALA A 8 -9.73 -3.80 12.27
CA ALA A 8 -10.02 -3.63 13.69
C ALA A 8 -8.97 -2.78 14.41
N VAL A 9 -9.08 -1.45 14.26
CA VAL A 9 -8.26 -0.42 14.91
C VAL A 9 -7.50 -0.87 16.17
N GLY A 10 -6.18 -0.86 16.06
CA GLY A 10 -5.22 -1.16 17.13
C GLY A 10 -4.70 -2.60 17.12
N ASP A 11 -5.01 -3.38 16.09
CA ASP A 11 -4.39 -4.68 15.80
C ASP A 11 -3.16 -4.56 14.88
N GLY A 12 -3.04 -3.46 14.12
CA GLY A 12 -1.87 -3.18 13.30
C GLY A 12 -0.54 -3.03 14.06
N PRO A 13 0.61 -3.24 13.37
CA PRO A 13 1.94 -3.23 14.00
C PRO A 13 2.39 -1.84 14.46
N SER A 14 1.86 -0.77 13.87
CA SER A 14 2.11 0.61 14.29
C SER A 14 0.89 1.49 14.04
N ALA A 15 0.80 2.59 14.79
CA ALA A 15 -0.27 3.58 14.65
C ALA A 15 -0.29 4.24 13.26
N GLU A 16 0.87 4.28 12.58
CA GLU A 16 1.01 4.85 11.24
C GLU A 16 0.45 3.92 10.15
N THR A 17 0.38 2.61 10.36
CA THR A 17 -0.12 1.65 9.35
C THR A 17 -1.44 0.99 9.71
N ASP A 18 -1.91 1.15 10.94
CA ASP A 18 -3.21 0.67 11.43
C ASP A 18 -4.36 1.48 10.82
N PHE A 19 -5.07 0.90 9.85
CA PHE A 19 -6.23 1.52 9.21
C PHE A 19 -7.54 1.00 9.82
N GLY A 20 -8.58 1.82 9.84
CA GLY A 20 -9.90 1.42 10.33
C GLY A 20 -10.87 1.07 9.20
N GLU A 21 -10.81 1.81 8.10
CA GLU A 21 -11.68 1.61 6.96
C GLU A 21 -10.94 1.92 5.65
N PHE A 22 -11.13 1.08 4.65
CA PHE A 22 -10.74 1.37 3.27
C PHE A 22 -11.99 1.39 2.40
N SER A 23 -12.26 2.52 1.75
CA SER A 23 -13.39 2.67 0.83
C SER A 23 -12.91 3.09 -0.54
N TRP A 24 -13.65 2.69 -1.58
CA TRP A 24 -13.26 3.00 -2.96
C TRP A 24 -14.46 3.25 -3.87
N THR A 25 -14.18 3.97 -4.95
CA THR A 25 -15.07 4.12 -6.10
C THR A 25 -14.26 3.97 -7.39
N ILE A 26 -14.79 3.21 -8.33
CA ILE A 26 -14.27 3.03 -9.68
C ILE A 26 -15.22 3.71 -10.68
N SER A 27 -14.67 4.59 -11.52
CA SER A 27 -15.40 5.30 -12.57
C SER A 27 -14.62 5.24 -13.90
N GLY A 28 -14.96 4.25 -14.74
CA GLY A 28 -14.09 3.89 -15.87
C GLY A 28 -12.77 3.33 -15.33
N GLU A 29 -11.65 3.80 -15.87
CA GLU A 29 -10.30 3.44 -15.41
C GLU A 29 -9.82 4.27 -14.21
N GLU A 30 -10.65 5.18 -13.68
CA GLU A 30 -10.29 5.98 -12.51
C GLU A 30 -10.66 5.25 -11.21
N LEU A 31 -9.65 5.02 -10.37
CA LEU A 31 -9.80 4.59 -8.98
C LEU A 31 -9.67 5.80 -8.07
N THR A 32 -10.72 6.03 -7.28
CA THR A 32 -10.63 6.87 -6.08
C THR A 32 -10.73 5.97 -4.87
N PHE A 33 -9.78 6.04 -3.94
CA PHE A 33 -9.90 5.34 -2.67
C PHE A 33 -9.59 6.28 -1.50
N LEU A 34 -10.17 5.93 -0.35
CA LEU A 34 -9.96 6.61 0.92
C LEU A 34 -9.59 5.55 1.97
N MET A 35 -8.53 5.84 2.72
CA MET A 35 -8.12 5.03 3.86
C MET A 35 -8.24 5.87 5.13
N ASP A 36 -9.11 5.43 6.04
CA ASP A 36 -9.26 6.00 7.37
C ASP A 36 -8.20 5.41 8.30
N MET A 37 -7.42 6.28 8.91
CA MET A 37 -6.25 5.99 9.73
C MET A 37 -6.42 6.66 11.09
N PRO A 38 -7.31 6.14 11.96
CA PRO A 38 -7.77 6.84 13.16
C PRO A 38 -6.65 7.15 14.17
N ASN A 39 -5.55 6.39 14.09
CA ASN A 39 -4.38 6.52 14.95
C ASN A 39 -3.19 7.21 14.26
N LEU A 40 -3.35 7.69 13.02
CA LEU A 40 -2.26 8.32 12.28
C LEU A 40 -1.74 9.57 12.99
N ILE A 41 -0.46 9.53 13.34
CA ILE A 41 0.24 10.68 13.91
C ILE A 41 0.96 11.43 12.79
N GLN A 42 0.66 12.73 12.65
CA GLN A 42 1.41 13.62 11.75
C GLN A 42 2.16 14.72 12.53
N PRO A 43 3.38 15.09 12.10
CA PRO A 43 4.15 14.46 11.01
C PRO A 43 4.64 13.05 11.38
N ILE A 44 4.75 12.19 10.37
CA ILE A 44 5.17 10.79 10.49
C ILE A 44 6.68 10.73 10.70
N PRO A 45 7.17 9.97 11.70
CA PRO A 45 8.60 9.77 11.91
C PRO A 45 9.20 8.91 10.79
N VAL A 46 10.19 9.43 10.09
CA VAL A 46 10.90 8.76 8.99
C VAL A 46 12.40 8.71 9.24
N ASN A 47 13.15 7.98 8.40
CA ASN A 47 14.57 7.73 8.55
C ASN A 47 14.90 7.08 9.89
N ARG A 48 14.01 6.20 10.37
CA ARG A 48 14.20 5.56 11.67
C ARG A 48 15.49 4.73 11.65
N PRO A 49 16.29 4.77 12.73
CA PRO A 49 17.54 4.01 12.80
C PRO A 49 17.29 2.53 12.57
N GLY A 50 18.19 1.86 11.86
CA GLY A 50 18.08 0.41 11.62
C GLY A 50 17.19 0.04 10.43
N ILE A 51 16.78 0.99 9.59
CA ILE A 51 16.13 0.73 8.31
C ILE A 51 17.16 0.89 7.19
N ASN A 52 17.17 -0.06 6.24
CA ASN A 52 18.12 -0.02 5.14
C ASN A 52 17.76 1.06 4.12
N PRO A 53 18.73 1.86 3.65
CA PRO A 53 18.50 2.79 2.55
C PRO A 53 17.98 2.06 1.31
N GLY A 54 17.02 2.68 0.61
CA GLY A 54 16.40 2.11 -0.58
C GLY A 54 15.30 1.08 -0.34
N PHE A 55 14.99 0.75 0.93
CA PHE A 55 13.79 -0.01 1.28
C PHE A 55 12.64 0.93 1.65
N PRO A 56 11.38 0.55 1.37
CA PRO A 56 10.24 1.27 1.91
C PRO A 56 10.29 1.20 3.44
N GLU A 57 10.11 2.33 4.09
CA GLU A 57 9.93 2.41 5.54
C GLU A 57 8.45 2.40 5.91
N TYR A 58 7.64 3.11 5.12
CA TYR A 58 6.19 3.04 5.13
C TYR A 58 5.68 2.88 3.70
N GLU A 59 4.62 2.12 3.54
CA GLU A 59 3.81 2.12 2.33
C GLU A 59 2.33 1.91 2.69
N TRP A 60 1.46 2.69 2.06
CA TRP A 60 0.03 2.42 2.00
C TRP A 60 -0.34 2.32 0.53
N SER A 61 -0.96 1.24 0.12
CA SER A 61 -1.27 1.01 -1.27
C SER A 61 -2.54 0.19 -1.46
N VAL A 62 -2.99 0.15 -2.70
CA VAL A 62 -3.96 -0.82 -3.19
C VAL A 62 -3.34 -1.54 -4.37
N GLN A 63 -3.21 -2.86 -4.25
CA GLN A 63 -2.80 -3.74 -5.33
C GLN A 63 -4.05 -4.10 -6.14
N ILE A 64 -3.90 -4.13 -7.46
CA ILE A 64 -5.00 -4.15 -8.41
C ILE A 64 -4.71 -5.23 -9.43
N ASP A 65 -5.54 -6.27 -9.40
CA ASP A 65 -5.62 -7.30 -10.42
C ASP A 65 -6.74 -6.87 -11.38
N VAL A 66 -6.37 -6.43 -12.58
CA VAL A 66 -7.32 -5.76 -13.48
C VAL A 66 -8.20 -6.75 -14.23
N ASP A 67 -7.70 -7.96 -14.49
CA ASP A 67 -8.40 -9.02 -15.22
C ASP A 67 -9.03 -10.09 -14.32
N ASN A 68 -8.78 -10.01 -13.02
CA ASN A 68 -9.21 -10.95 -11.98
C ASN A 68 -8.74 -12.39 -12.28
N ASP A 69 -7.57 -12.52 -12.88
CA ASP A 69 -6.89 -13.80 -13.11
C ASP A 69 -5.69 -13.94 -12.17
N PRO A 70 -5.74 -14.81 -11.15
CA PRO A 70 -4.64 -14.98 -10.20
C PRO A 70 -3.37 -15.57 -10.84
N TYR A 71 -3.41 -15.96 -12.12
CA TYR A 71 -2.27 -16.51 -12.85
C TYR A 71 -1.52 -15.49 -13.72
N THR A 72 -1.99 -14.24 -13.81
CA THR A 72 -1.31 -13.11 -14.45
C THR A 72 -0.72 -12.17 -13.39
N GLY A 73 0.11 -11.21 -13.82
CA GLY A 73 0.63 -10.19 -12.92
C GLY A 73 1.60 -10.74 -11.87
N THR A 74 1.48 -10.28 -10.62
CA THR A 74 2.40 -10.70 -9.56
C THR A 74 2.24 -12.18 -9.20
N PRO A 75 3.35 -12.89 -8.88
CA PRO A 75 3.33 -14.33 -8.69
C PRO A 75 2.54 -14.74 -7.45
N SER A 76 2.02 -15.97 -7.46
CA SER A 76 1.26 -16.59 -6.34
C SER A 76 2.00 -16.73 -5.02
N THR A 77 3.30 -16.46 -4.99
CA THR A 77 4.10 -16.39 -3.76
C THR A 77 4.17 -14.99 -3.17
N SER A 78 3.50 -14.00 -3.77
CA SER A 78 3.49 -12.61 -3.33
C SER A 78 2.15 -12.24 -2.68
N LEU A 79 2.18 -11.20 -1.83
CA LEU A 79 1.03 -10.72 -1.05
C LEU A 79 -0.05 -10.03 -1.89
N GLY A 80 0.11 -10.00 -3.21
CA GLY A 80 -0.86 -9.43 -4.13
C GLY A 80 -1.09 -10.29 -5.35
N GLU A 81 -0.95 -11.62 -5.23
CA GLU A 81 -1.17 -12.59 -6.31
C GLU A 81 -2.25 -12.14 -7.31
N GLY A 82 -1.88 -12.10 -8.59
CA GLY A 82 -2.75 -11.58 -9.66
C GLY A 82 -2.57 -10.09 -9.94
N ALA A 83 -2.00 -9.30 -9.03
CA ALA A 83 -1.97 -7.85 -9.20
C ALA A 83 -1.06 -7.43 -10.36
N ASP A 84 -1.62 -6.64 -11.28
CA ASP A 84 -0.92 -6.00 -12.39
C ASP A 84 -0.42 -4.61 -12.01
N TYR A 85 -1.21 -3.90 -11.19
CA TYR A 85 -0.93 -2.53 -10.79
C TYR A 85 -0.93 -2.35 -9.28
N LYS A 86 -0.26 -1.30 -8.81
CA LYS A 86 -0.28 -0.88 -7.42
C LYS A 86 -0.31 0.63 -7.33
N LEU A 87 -1.36 1.20 -6.74
CA LEU A 87 -1.46 2.62 -6.46
C LEU A 87 -1.05 2.88 -5.02
N SER A 88 0.00 3.68 -4.79
CA SER A 88 0.67 3.75 -3.50
C SER A 88 1.05 5.17 -3.04
N ILE A 89 1.12 5.33 -1.72
CA ILE A 89 1.89 6.34 -1.00
C ILE A 89 3.00 5.61 -0.29
N SER A 90 4.24 6.03 -0.48
CA SER A 90 5.38 5.37 0.15
C SER A 90 6.45 6.35 0.56
N TYR A 91 7.19 5.97 1.60
CA TYR A 91 8.45 6.60 1.92
C TYR A 91 9.56 5.57 1.77
N PHE A 92 10.42 5.77 0.78
CA PHE A 92 11.68 5.05 0.68
C PHE A 92 12.72 5.77 1.52
N HIS A 93 13.40 5.02 2.39
CA HIS A 93 14.48 5.57 3.20
C HIS A 93 15.51 6.21 2.26
N SER A 94 15.60 7.53 2.33
CA SER A 94 16.49 8.35 1.51
C SER A 94 17.50 9.04 2.43
N PHE A 95 18.61 9.52 1.87
CA PHE A 95 19.56 10.35 2.62
C PHE A 95 19.02 11.77 2.92
N SER A 96 17.69 11.92 3.05
CA SER A 96 17.03 13.14 3.48
C SER A 96 17.53 13.55 4.86
N SER A 97 17.49 14.85 5.14
CA SER A 97 17.87 15.42 6.43
C SER A 97 16.69 15.58 7.39
N SER A 98 15.47 15.26 6.96
CA SER A 98 14.28 15.35 7.80
C SER A 98 13.92 13.99 8.38
N ASP A 99 13.76 13.93 9.69
CA ASP A 99 13.28 12.73 10.42
C ASP A 99 11.74 12.72 10.57
N LEU A 100 11.06 13.71 9.97
CA LEU A 100 9.61 13.88 10.04
C LEU A 100 9.07 14.27 8.67
N LEU A 101 7.96 13.67 8.23
CA LEU A 101 7.27 14.01 6.99
C LEU A 101 5.74 14.00 7.17
N TYR A 102 5.05 14.93 6.52
CA TYR A 102 3.61 14.84 6.31
C TYR A 102 3.32 13.90 5.14
N LEU A 103 2.14 13.26 5.11
CA LEU A 103 1.76 12.34 4.02
C LEU A 103 1.87 12.99 2.63
N ASN A 104 1.52 14.27 2.51
CA ASN A 104 1.62 15.01 1.24
C ASN A 104 3.07 15.29 0.78
N GLN A 105 4.07 14.93 1.58
CA GLN A 105 5.50 15.01 1.23
C GLN A 105 6.10 13.65 0.85
N MET A 106 5.34 12.57 0.99
CA MET A 106 5.76 11.22 0.61
C MET A 106 5.71 11.03 -0.91
N GLN A 107 6.20 9.89 -1.39
CA GLN A 107 6.19 9.53 -2.80
C GLN A 107 4.84 8.90 -3.16
N TRP A 108 4.28 9.29 -4.30
CA TRP A 108 2.99 8.82 -4.79
C TRP A 108 3.22 8.24 -6.18
N ASP A 109 2.85 6.99 -6.39
CA ASP A 109 3.11 6.29 -7.64
C ASP A 109 1.99 5.32 -7.98
N LEU A 110 1.73 5.22 -9.27
CA LEU A 110 1.18 4.03 -9.89
C LEU A 110 2.34 3.16 -10.35
N TRP A 111 2.42 1.96 -9.79
CA TRP A 111 3.35 0.93 -10.20
C TRP A 111 2.65 -0.09 -11.11
N GLU A 112 3.39 -0.63 -12.06
CA GLU A 112 3.01 -1.78 -12.90
C GLU A 112 3.97 -2.93 -12.60
N TYR A 113 3.45 -4.15 -12.51
CA TYR A 113 4.27 -5.33 -12.36
C TYR A 113 4.77 -5.78 -13.73
N SER A 114 6.08 -5.73 -13.93
CA SER A 114 6.71 -6.21 -15.16
C SER A 114 7.04 -7.69 -15.05
N GLU A 115 6.24 -8.57 -15.64
CA GLU A 115 6.52 -10.01 -15.68
C GLU A 115 7.89 -10.33 -16.30
N ALA A 116 8.30 -9.55 -17.30
CA ALA A 116 9.58 -9.72 -17.97
C ALA A 116 10.78 -9.51 -17.03
N ASN A 117 10.60 -8.62 -16.05
CA ASN A 117 11.65 -8.20 -15.14
C ASN A 117 11.49 -8.79 -13.72
N GLY A 118 10.29 -9.27 -13.38
CA GLY A 118 9.94 -9.81 -12.08
C GLY A 118 9.90 -8.76 -10.95
N PHE A 119 9.64 -7.49 -11.28
CA PHE A 119 9.55 -6.41 -10.29
C PHE A 119 8.58 -5.30 -10.69
N TRP A 120 8.23 -4.47 -9.71
CA TRP A 120 7.37 -3.30 -9.86
C TRP A 120 8.12 -2.10 -10.45
N GLU A 121 7.52 -1.44 -11.44
CA GLU A 121 8.04 -0.25 -12.10
C GLU A 121 7.06 0.91 -11.95
N SER A 122 7.54 2.10 -11.55
CA SER A 122 6.68 3.29 -11.50
C SER A 122 6.40 3.74 -12.94
N VAL A 123 5.11 3.82 -13.29
CA VAL A 123 4.65 4.16 -14.64
C VAL A 123 3.92 5.50 -14.69
N ALA A 124 3.43 5.99 -13.56
CA ALA A 124 2.80 7.31 -13.45
C ALA A 124 2.82 7.85 -12.01
N THR A 125 2.67 9.16 -11.88
CA THR A 125 2.40 9.82 -10.59
C THR A 125 0.90 10.18 -10.55
N PRO A 126 0.14 9.70 -9.56
CA PRO A 126 -1.29 9.98 -9.45
C PRO A 126 -1.59 11.42 -9.01
N ASP A 127 -2.83 11.86 -9.24
CA ASP A 127 -3.28 13.19 -8.84
C ASP A 127 -3.69 13.20 -7.37
N LEU A 128 -3.14 14.15 -6.62
CA LEU A 128 -3.60 14.46 -5.27
C LEU A 128 -4.78 15.42 -5.35
N THR A 129 -6.00 14.89 -5.30
CA THR A 129 -7.21 15.73 -5.36
C THR A 129 -7.67 16.23 -3.99
N ALA A 130 -7.18 15.64 -2.89
CA ALA A 130 -7.48 16.10 -1.54
C ALA A 130 -6.22 16.12 -0.66
N PRO A 131 -5.99 17.19 0.14
CA PRO A 131 -4.99 17.12 1.21
C PRO A 131 -5.35 15.99 2.18
N PRO A 132 -4.37 15.42 2.91
CA PRO A 132 -4.67 14.50 3.99
C PRO A 132 -5.68 15.17 4.93
N LEU A 133 -6.82 14.51 5.15
CA LEU A 133 -7.68 14.81 6.28
C LEU A 133 -6.89 14.45 7.55
N ASP A 134 -7.25 15.05 8.68
CA ASP A 134 -6.48 14.90 9.93
C ASP A 134 -6.14 13.42 10.25
N ASN A 135 -7.03 12.48 9.89
CA ASN A 135 -6.87 11.04 10.11
C ASN A 135 -7.15 10.19 8.86
N ALA A 136 -7.16 10.74 7.64
CA ALA A 136 -7.45 9.95 6.45
C ALA A 136 -6.75 10.54 5.22
N PHE A 137 -6.51 9.72 4.21
CA PHE A 137 -6.04 10.21 2.92
C PHE A 137 -6.87 9.63 1.79
N GLN A 138 -6.95 10.39 0.71
CA GLN A 138 -7.62 10.02 -0.52
C GLN A 138 -6.61 10.04 -1.67
N ILE A 139 -6.64 9.00 -2.49
CA ILE A 139 -5.85 8.93 -3.72
C ILE A 139 -6.80 8.80 -4.89
N VAL A 140 -6.50 9.52 -5.97
CA VAL A 140 -7.16 9.37 -7.26
C VAL A 140 -6.11 9.03 -8.30
N GLY A 141 -6.30 7.91 -9.00
CA GLY A 141 -5.39 7.46 -10.04
C GLY A 141 -6.13 6.81 -11.20
N THR A 142 -5.62 7.01 -12.41
CA THR A 142 -6.07 6.29 -13.61
C THR A 142 -5.25 5.02 -13.76
N VAL A 143 -5.91 3.86 -13.76
CA VAL A 143 -5.28 2.54 -13.83
C VAL A 143 -5.71 1.86 -15.13
N PRO A 144 -4.78 1.58 -16.06
CA PRO A 144 -5.12 0.95 -17.34
C PRO A 144 -5.86 -0.38 -17.16
N GLY A 145 -6.95 -0.58 -17.90
CA GLY A 145 -7.73 -1.82 -17.84
C GLY A 145 -8.61 -1.99 -16.59
N LEU A 146 -8.56 -1.06 -15.63
CA LEU A 146 -9.41 -1.11 -14.44
C LEU A 146 -10.90 -1.02 -14.83
N ASP A 147 -11.69 -1.95 -14.30
CA ASP A 147 -13.13 -1.93 -14.44
C ASP A 147 -13.85 -2.47 -13.18
N ALA A 148 -15.12 -2.84 -13.33
CA ALA A 148 -15.93 -3.33 -12.20
C ALA A 148 -15.72 -4.83 -11.88
N GLN A 149 -14.88 -5.53 -12.62
CA GLN A 149 -14.48 -6.92 -12.36
C GLN A 149 -13.10 -7.00 -11.72
N SER A 150 -12.30 -5.94 -11.83
CA SER A 150 -11.00 -5.85 -11.18
C SER A 150 -11.09 -6.07 -9.67
N LYS A 151 -10.08 -6.77 -9.13
CA LYS A 151 -9.96 -7.06 -7.70
C LYS A 151 -9.02 -6.06 -7.04
N LEU A 152 -9.47 -5.46 -5.94
CA LEU A 152 -8.69 -4.50 -5.15
C LEU A 152 -8.23 -5.15 -3.84
N MET A 153 -6.95 -4.98 -3.53
CA MET A 153 -6.28 -5.55 -2.36
C MET A 153 -5.55 -4.44 -1.62
N PRO A 154 -6.18 -3.79 -0.62
CA PRO A 154 -5.52 -2.77 0.18
C PRO A 154 -4.36 -3.39 0.96
N PHE A 155 -3.29 -2.62 1.10
CA PHE A 155 -2.03 -3.07 1.65
C PHE A 155 -1.39 -1.94 2.44
N THR A 156 -0.90 -2.28 3.62
CA THR A 156 -0.09 -1.39 4.45
C THR A 156 1.19 -2.10 4.83
N PHE A 157 2.30 -1.37 4.79
CA PHE A 157 3.61 -1.90 5.12
C PHE A 157 4.38 -0.93 6.00
N TYR A 158 5.09 -1.53 6.94
CA TYR A 158 5.92 -0.85 7.91
C TYR A 158 7.22 -1.65 8.11
N SER A 159 8.35 -0.98 7.94
CA SER A 159 9.65 -1.57 8.31
C SER A 159 9.88 -1.45 9.81
N GLU A 160 10.11 -2.58 10.47
CA GLU A 160 10.68 -2.57 11.81
C GLU A 160 12.17 -2.19 11.76
N PRO A 161 12.67 -1.35 12.68
CA PRO A 161 14.09 -1.19 12.90
C PRO A 161 14.75 -2.56 13.11
N PHE A 162 15.77 -2.91 12.33
CA PHE A 162 16.55 -4.11 12.64
C PHE A 162 17.19 -3.95 14.03
N THR A 163 16.64 -4.61 15.05
CA THR A 163 17.29 -4.75 16.36
C THR A 163 18.40 -5.79 16.24
N SER A 164 19.47 -5.48 15.50
CA SER A 164 20.76 -6.20 15.49
C SER A 164 20.70 -7.69 15.85
N PHE A 165 19.96 -8.53 15.10
CA PHE A 165 20.11 -9.98 15.16
C PHE A 165 19.98 -10.54 13.76
N PHE A 166 21.13 -10.67 13.10
CA PHE A 166 21.26 -11.30 11.80
C PHE A 166 21.10 -12.82 12.00
N ILE A 167 19.94 -13.39 11.69
CA ILE A 167 19.87 -14.80 11.28
C ILE A 167 19.86 -14.80 9.75
N PRO A 168 20.96 -15.19 9.10
CA PRO A 168 20.97 -15.37 7.66
C PRO A 168 20.31 -16.71 7.36
N ASP A 169 18.98 -16.74 7.14
CA ASP A 169 18.32 -17.73 6.28
C ASP A 169 16.78 -17.62 6.13
N THR A 170 16.15 -16.54 6.59
CA THR A 170 14.75 -16.25 6.24
C THR A 170 14.65 -14.76 5.93
N PHE A 171 14.06 -14.43 4.78
CA PHE A 171 13.59 -13.07 4.50
C PHE A 171 12.90 -12.55 5.76
N GLY A 172 13.40 -11.41 6.24
CA GLY A 172 13.23 -10.93 7.61
C GLY A 172 11.77 -10.86 8.04
N ASP A 173 11.60 -10.89 9.36
CA ASP A 173 10.34 -10.68 10.08
C ASP A 173 9.69 -9.33 9.71
N CYS A 174 9.14 -9.23 8.50
CA CYS A 174 8.06 -8.33 8.17
C CYS A 174 6.84 -8.91 8.89
N PHE A 175 6.29 -8.18 9.86
CA PHE A 175 4.98 -8.53 10.38
C PHE A 175 3.96 -8.25 9.28
N LEU A 176 3.54 -9.31 8.61
CA LEU A 176 2.59 -9.29 7.52
C LEU A 176 1.27 -9.76 8.09
N GLU A 177 0.39 -8.83 8.49
CA GLU A 177 -1.00 -9.19 8.72
C GLU A 177 -1.69 -9.33 7.37
N ASN A 178 -1.82 -10.59 6.97
CA ASN A 178 -2.59 -11.01 5.81
C ASN A 178 -4.08 -10.77 6.12
N THR A 179 -4.66 -9.78 5.46
CA THR A 179 -6.12 -9.57 5.35
C THR A 179 -6.83 -10.68 4.55
N ASP A 180 -6.10 -11.72 4.09
CA ASP A 180 -6.63 -12.92 3.40
C ASP A 180 -7.78 -13.62 4.14
N ARG A 181 -8.00 -13.34 5.43
CA ARG A 181 -9.09 -13.96 6.21
C ARG A 181 -10.45 -13.27 6.06
N VAL A 182 -10.55 -12.11 5.42
CA VAL A 182 -11.81 -11.33 5.34
C VAL A 182 -12.39 -11.30 3.92
N PHE A 183 -11.60 -11.59 2.87
CA PHE A 183 -12.01 -11.33 1.49
C PHE A 183 -12.84 -12.43 0.79
N SER A 184 -13.01 -13.62 1.37
CA SER A 184 -13.87 -14.64 0.75
C SER A 184 -15.36 -14.29 0.79
N ASP A 185 -15.77 -13.41 1.70
CA ASP A 185 -17.19 -13.20 2.03
C ASP A 185 -17.73 -11.84 1.55
N ALA A 186 -16.89 -10.98 0.95
CA ALA A 186 -17.28 -9.64 0.50
C ALA A 186 -17.72 -9.55 -0.98
N PHE A 187 -17.70 -10.67 -1.71
CA PHE A 187 -18.00 -10.73 -3.16
C PHE A 187 -19.07 -11.77 -3.55
N GLU A 188 -20.09 -11.97 -2.70
CA GLU A 188 -21.36 -12.61 -3.12
C GLU A 188 -22.49 -11.59 -3.34
#